data_AF-A0A925ZGG1-F1
#
_entry.id   AF-A0A925ZGG1-F1
#
_cell.length_a   1.000
_cell.length_b   1.000
_cell.length_c   1.000
_cell.angle_alpha   90.00
_cell.angle_beta   90.00
_cell.angle_gamma   90.00
#
_symmetry.space_group_name_H-M   'P 1'
#
loop_
_entity.id
_entity.type
_entity.pdbx_description
1 polymer ?
#
loop_
_entity_poly.entity_id
_entity_poly.type
_entity_poly.pdbx_seq_one_letter_code
_entity_poly.pdbx_strand_id
1 'polypeptide(L)'
;MAGPGGKRSLSWWREGREWWLGEAVKEFHTYTDSKGIRREAERDLPSLGHISESGQEPLDERHDEEWSLRVHKIRDEKCSAAVGSLPQAYYERTAQDAKWDKERHLKEALKEAAWSVVTGSTTGKRLASKSIATYVPLHLRTGYAFGRSTMLAEEIAVLAGHAGCIAACIADPHSLIGAVEHVKACKRVGIKPLVGTSIELPEGGELVLIAKNKDGYRNLSRLVTACHLGEPRSFALGSWARLEEHSQDLICLTGGDLGPLDRLLIAGDNDGARDLVCRLIEIYGKQNVYLEVERSFLPWMLSIGRQLQELASHLDVQAVAGGVITHPRPDHFPAQ
;
A
#
# COMPACT_ATOMS: atom_id res chain seq x y z
N MET A 1 19.08 -15.17 -5.43
CA MET A 1 20.42 -15.42 -4.83
C MET A 1 20.29 -16.62 -3.88
N ALA A 2 21.15 -17.63 -4.00
CA ALA A 2 21.11 -18.80 -3.13
C ALA A 2 21.47 -18.41 -1.69
N GLY A 3 20.57 -18.65 -0.75
CA GLY A 3 20.82 -18.42 0.68
C GLY A 3 21.82 -19.44 1.24
N PRO A 4 22.35 -19.22 2.46
CA PRO A 4 23.34 -20.10 3.07
C PRO A 4 22.74 -21.50 3.25
N GLY A 5 23.33 -22.52 2.61
CA GLY A 5 22.92 -23.92 2.77
C GLY A 5 22.47 -24.65 1.49
N GLY A 6 22.71 -24.12 0.29
CA GLY A 6 22.41 -24.81 -0.97
C GLY A 6 20.91 -24.97 -1.27
N LYS A 7 20.05 -24.29 -0.50
CA LYS A 7 18.61 -24.25 -0.72
C LYS A 7 18.27 -23.16 -1.74
N ARG A 8 17.58 -23.51 -2.82
CA ARG A 8 17.01 -22.53 -3.76
C ARG A 8 15.56 -22.26 -3.36
N SER A 9 15.28 -21.04 -2.90
CA SER A 9 13.90 -20.62 -2.60
C SER A 9 13.08 -20.59 -3.90
N LEU A 10 11.91 -21.25 -3.89
CA LEU A 10 10.98 -21.27 -5.01
C LEU A 10 9.85 -20.26 -4.77
N SER A 11 9.16 -20.37 -3.64
CA SER A 11 8.11 -19.45 -3.23
C SER A 11 8.14 -19.27 -1.72
N TRP A 12 7.76 -18.07 -1.27
CA TRP A 12 7.69 -17.74 0.15
C TRP A 12 6.55 -16.75 0.35
N TRP A 13 5.55 -17.11 1.14
CA TRP A 13 4.38 -16.26 1.41
C TRP A 13 3.91 -16.41 2.86
N ARG A 14 3.00 -15.52 3.26
CA ARG A 14 2.32 -15.56 4.56
C ARG A 14 0.82 -15.56 4.32
N GLU A 15 0.08 -16.21 5.19
CA GLU A 15 -1.36 -16.36 5.09
C GLU A 15 -1.97 -16.09 6.48
N GLY A 16 -2.87 -15.12 6.57
CA GLY A 16 -3.82 -15.08 7.67
C GLY A 16 -4.82 -16.19 7.41
N ARG A 17 -4.96 -17.15 8.33
CA ARG A 17 -5.93 -18.26 8.22
C ARG A 17 -7.31 -17.82 8.72
N GLU A 18 -8.10 -18.69 9.32
CA GLU A 18 -9.39 -18.36 9.94
C GLU A 18 -9.15 -17.51 11.20
N TRP A 19 -8.66 -16.29 11.00
CA TRP A 19 -8.22 -15.38 12.06
C TRP A 19 -9.41 -14.98 12.94
N TRP A 20 -10.64 -14.98 12.41
CA TRP A 20 -11.87 -14.77 13.16
C TRP A 20 -12.18 -15.93 14.12
N LEU A 21 -11.54 -17.08 13.95
CA LEU A 21 -11.55 -18.20 14.89
C LEU A 21 -10.29 -18.22 15.79
N GLY A 22 -9.48 -17.17 15.74
CA GLY A 22 -8.26 -17.03 16.54
C GLY A 22 -7.06 -17.79 15.99
N GLU A 23 -7.10 -18.24 14.72
CA GLU A 23 -5.96 -18.92 14.12
C GLU A 23 -4.77 -17.97 13.90
N ALA A 24 -3.55 -18.46 14.19
CA ALA A 24 -2.33 -17.70 13.97
C ALA A 24 -2.04 -17.51 12.48
N VAL A 25 -1.40 -16.39 12.14
CA VAL A 25 -0.85 -16.16 10.80
C VAL A 25 0.25 -17.18 10.56
N LYS A 26 0.21 -17.88 9.42
CA LYS A 26 1.26 -18.84 9.02
C LYS A 26 2.18 -18.27 7.96
N GLU A 27 3.45 -18.66 8.02
CA GLU A 27 4.44 -18.45 6.97
C GLU A 27 4.71 -19.78 6.26
N PHE A 28 4.69 -19.77 4.93
CA PHE A 28 4.94 -20.92 4.07
C PHE A 28 6.18 -20.67 3.22
N HIS A 29 7.08 -21.65 3.18
CA HIS A 29 8.30 -21.58 2.37
C HIS A 29 8.47 -22.86 1.55
N THR A 30 8.39 -22.73 0.23
CA THR A 30 8.76 -23.81 -0.69
C THR A 30 10.18 -23.59 -1.20
N TYR A 31 11.02 -24.61 -1.09
CA TYR A 31 12.41 -24.56 -1.55
C TYR A 31 12.85 -25.89 -2.17
N THR A 32 13.89 -25.84 -3.00
CA THR A 32 14.61 -27.01 -3.47
C THR A 32 15.76 -27.31 -2.52
N ASP A 33 15.86 -28.53 -2.00
CA ASP A 33 16.99 -28.96 -1.17
C ASP A 33 18.27 -29.20 -2.01
N SER A 34 19.39 -29.49 -1.34
CA SER A 34 20.67 -29.75 -2.00
C SER A 34 20.67 -31.00 -2.90
N LYS A 35 19.61 -31.81 -2.85
CA LYS A 35 19.41 -32.99 -3.70
C LYS A 35 18.44 -32.72 -4.85
N GLY A 36 17.99 -31.48 -5.03
CA GLY A 36 17.04 -31.11 -6.09
C GLY A 36 15.58 -31.43 -5.78
N ILE A 37 15.26 -31.87 -4.56
CA ILE A 37 13.89 -32.25 -4.18
C ILE A 37 13.14 -31.01 -3.67
N ARG A 38 11.90 -30.81 -4.16
CA ARG A 38 11.00 -29.77 -3.67
C ARG A 38 10.51 -30.12 -2.26
N ARG A 39 10.70 -29.20 -1.32
CA ARG A 39 10.27 -29.29 0.08
C ARG A 39 9.40 -28.09 0.43
N GLU A 40 8.53 -28.26 1.41
CA GLU A 40 7.68 -27.22 1.97
C GLU A 40 7.89 -27.17 3.49
N ALA A 41 7.97 -25.97 4.03
CA ALA A 41 8.04 -25.70 5.46
C ALA A 41 6.96 -24.69 5.84
N GLU A 42 6.29 -24.95 6.97
CA GLU A 42 5.33 -24.03 7.57
C GLU A 42 5.79 -23.59 8.96
N ARG A 43 5.45 -22.36 9.34
CA ARG A 43 5.75 -21.80 10.65
C ARG A 43 4.62 -20.88 11.11
N ASP A 44 4.19 -21.04 12.35
CA ASP A 44 3.30 -20.08 12.99
C ASP A 44 4.05 -18.79 13.32
N LEU A 45 3.46 -17.66 12.93
CA LEU A 45 3.93 -16.33 13.30
C LEU A 45 3.17 -15.87 14.54
N PRO A 46 3.87 -15.26 15.52
CA PRO A 46 3.19 -14.62 16.64
C PRO A 46 2.23 -13.56 16.09
N SER A 47 1.04 -13.44 16.69
CA SER A 47 0.14 -12.33 16.37
C SER A 47 0.88 -11.01 16.61
N LEU A 48 0.55 -9.97 15.85
CA LEU A 48 1.21 -8.67 15.93
C LEU A 48 0.96 -7.91 17.25
N GLY A 49 0.42 -8.59 18.28
CA GLY A 49 -0.03 -8.01 19.52
C GLY A 49 -1.31 -7.18 19.33
N HIS A 50 -1.96 -6.84 20.44
CA HIS A 50 -2.95 -5.78 20.46
C HIS A 50 -2.21 -4.44 20.44
N ILE A 51 -2.49 -3.62 19.43
CA ILE A 51 -2.31 -2.17 19.57
C ILE A 51 -3.45 -1.75 20.51
N SER A 52 -3.16 -1.10 21.64
CA SER A 52 -4.21 -0.57 22.52
C SER A 52 -5.17 0.23 21.65
N GLU A 53 -6.47 0.11 21.91
CA GLU A 53 -7.38 1.15 21.44
C GLU A 53 -6.80 2.48 21.91
N SER A 54 -6.59 3.41 20.96
CA SER A 54 -6.19 4.76 21.31
C SER A 54 -7.12 5.22 22.41
N GLY A 55 -6.58 5.69 23.53
CA GLY A 55 -7.35 6.38 24.57
C GLY A 55 -7.86 7.72 24.07
N GLN A 56 -8.48 7.74 22.89
CA GLN A 56 -9.22 8.87 22.39
C GLN A 56 -10.37 9.06 23.37
N GLU A 57 -10.27 10.14 24.14
CA GLU A 57 -11.42 10.66 24.86
C GLU A 57 -12.60 10.78 23.87
N PRO A 58 -13.82 10.38 24.26
CA PRO A 58 -15.00 10.54 23.42
C PRO A 58 -15.04 11.95 22.85
N LEU A 59 -15.30 12.07 21.54
CA LEU A 59 -15.44 13.37 20.91
C LEU A 59 -16.60 14.11 21.60
N ASP A 60 -16.29 15.17 22.37
CA ASP A 60 -17.29 16.05 22.99
C ASP A 60 -17.87 16.93 21.87
N GLU A 61 -18.84 16.40 21.11
CA GLU A 61 -19.55 17.11 20.06
C GLU A 61 -20.45 18.19 20.65
N ARG A 62 -19.84 19.34 20.95
CA ARG A 62 -20.53 20.57 21.36
C ARG A 62 -21.19 21.23 20.16
N HIS A 63 -22.42 20.81 19.87
CA HIS A 63 -23.25 21.39 18.80
C HIS A 63 -23.73 22.84 19.08
N ASP A 64 -23.38 23.41 20.24
CA ASP A 64 -23.64 24.80 20.64
C ASP A 64 -22.51 25.78 20.24
N GLU A 65 -21.36 25.28 19.79
CA GLU A 65 -20.30 26.11 19.21
C GLU A 65 -20.65 26.42 17.74
N GLU A 66 -21.25 27.59 17.50
CA GLU A 66 -21.53 28.13 16.16
C GLU A 66 -20.28 28.05 15.28
N TRP A 67 -20.28 27.12 14.33
CA TRP A 67 -19.27 27.07 13.28
C TRP A 67 -19.37 28.34 12.44
N SER A 68 -18.39 29.22 12.60
CA SER A 68 -18.07 30.19 11.56
C SER A 68 -17.67 29.42 10.30
N LEU A 69 -18.65 29.11 9.46
CA LEU A 69 -18.45 28.60 8.11
C LEU A 69 -17.45 29.52 7.43
N ARG A 70 -16.22 29.03 7.20
CA ARG A 70 -15.22 29.77 6.43
C ARG A 70 -15.82 30.06 5.06
N VAL A 71 -16.10 31.32 4.79
CA VAL A 71 -16.50 31.80 3.46
C VAL A 71 -15.42 31.32 2.47
N HIS A 72 -15.86 30.65 1.40
CA HIS A 72 -15.00 29.96 0.45
C HIS A 72 -13.82 30.79 -0.05
N LYS A 73 -12.71 30.09 -0.29
CA LYS A 73 -11.52 30.53 -1.03
C LYS A 73 -11.94 31.27 -2.31
N ILE A 74 -11.79 32.60 -2.32
CA ILE A 74 -11.99 33.39 -3.54
C ILE A 74 -10.68 33.35 -4.34
N ARG A 75 -10.80 33.38 -5.67
CA ARG A 75 -9.77 33.15 -6.71
C ARG A 75 -8.53 34.08 -6.64
N ASP A 76 -8.41 34.93 -5.63
CA ASP A 76 -7.52 36.10 -5.61
C ASP A 76 -6.54 36.15 -4.42
N GLU A 77 -6.38 35.05 -3.66
CA GLU A 77 -5.48 35.00 -2.49
C GLU A 77 -4.03 35.38 -2.79
N LYS A 78 -3.51 35.06 -3.98
CA LYS A 78 -2.14 35.44 -4.37
C LYS A 78 -2.01 36.94 -4.63
N CYS A 79 -3.03 37.56 -5.23
CA CYS A 79 -3.09 39.02 -5.38
C CYS A 79 -3.25 39.68 -4.01
N SER A 80 -4.20 39.24 -3.18
CA SER A 80 -4.43 39.81 -1.84
C SER A 80 -3.21 39.67 -0.92
N ALA A 81 -2.43 38.59 -1.03
CA ALA A 81 -1.15 38.44 -0.35
C ALA A 81 -0.11 39.45 -0.86
N ALA A 82 -0.04 39.68 -2.17
CA ALA A 82 0.92 40.61 -2.77
C ALA A 82 0.60 42.09 -2.46
N VAL A 83 -0.67 42.45 -2.25
CA VAL A 83 -1.08 43.83 -1.88
C VAL A 83 -1.21 44.04 -0.36
N GLY A 84 -0.85 43.04 0.46
CA GLY A 84 -0.84 43.16 1.92
C GLY A 84 -2.22 43.26 2.56
N SER A 85 -3.28 42.82 1.88
CA SER A 85 -4.66 42.88 2.37
C SER A 85 -5.13 41.62 3.09
N LEU A 86 -4.28 40.58 3.16
CA LEU A 86 -4.53 39.42 4.02
C LEU A 86 -4.14 39.73 5.47
N PRO A 87 -5.05 39.52 6.45
CA PRO A 87 -4.70 39.61 7.87
C PRO A 87 -3.56 38.65 8.19
N GLN A 88 -2.60 39.09 9.00
CA GLN A 88 -1.40 38.32 9.36
C GLN A 88 -1.74 36.94 9.94
N ALA A 89 -2.88 36.83 10.63
CA ALA A 89 -3.43 35.61 11.21
C ALA A 89 -3.90 34.53 10.19
N TYR A 90 -3.95 34.83 8.89
CA TYR A 90 -4.53 33.91 7.89
C TYR A 90 -3.75 32.59 7.72
N TYR A 91 -2.43 32.62 7.96
CA TYR A 91 -1.56 31.44 7.96
C TYR A 91 -0.95 31.15 9.34
N GLU A 92 -1.31 31.92 10.36
CA GLU A 92 -0.83 31.65 11.72
C GLU A 92 -1.51 30.37 12.21
N ARG A 93 -0.68 29.35 12.46
CA ARG A 93 -1.13 28.09 13.08
C ARG A 93 -1.93 28.44 14.33
N THR A 94 -3.20 28.03 14.37
CA THR A 94 -4.01 28.22 15.56
C THR A 94 -3.50 27.32 16.68
N ALA A 95 -3.80 27.67 17.93
CA ALA A 95 -3.51 26.80 19.07
C ALA A 95 -4.15 25.40 18.89
N GLN A 96 -5.27 25.31 18.17
CA GLN A 96 -5.95 24.07 17.82
C GLN A 96 -5.18 23.27 16.75
N ASP A 97 -4.65 23.91 15.70
CA ASP A 97 -3.75 23.24 14.75
C ASP A 97 -2.50 22.69 15.45
N ALA A 98 -1.93 23.47 16.38
CA ALA A 98 -0.77 23.05 17.17
C ALA A 98 -1.10 21.96 18.21
N LYS A 99 -2.35 21.89 18.68
CA LYS A 99 -2.87 20.86 19.58
C LYS A 99 -3.15 19.57 18.81
N TRP A 100 -3.79 19.65 17.63
CA TRP A 100 -3.93 18.53 16.69
C TRP A 100 -2.59 17.96 16.20
N ASP A 101 -1.56 18.79 15.98
CA ASP A 101 -0.19 18.33 15.65
C ASP A 101 0.52 17.66 16.85
N LYS A 102 0.06 17.92 18.09
CA LYS A 102 0.55 17.29 19.32
C LYS A 102 -0.21 16.00 19.67
N GLU A 103 -1.49 15.94 19.37
CA GLU A 103 -2.43 14.83 19.66
C GLU A 103 -2.58 13.87 18.48
N ARG A 104 -2.00 14.16 17.31
CA ARG A 104 -1.96 13.22 16.19
C ARG A 104 -1.39 11.90 16.70
N HIS A 105 -2.19 10.84 16.52
CA HIS A 105 -1.93 9.42 16.78
C HIS A 105 -0.52 8.96 16.47
N LEU A 106 0.21 9.67 15.61
CA LEU A 106 1.61 9.41 15.39
C LEU A 106 2.50 9.61 16.63
N LYS A 107 2.26 10.59 17.50
CA LYS A 107 3.05 10.76 18.75
C LYS A 107 2.66 9.76 19.83
N GLU A 108 1.39 9.35 19.88
CA GLU A 108 0.91 8.30 20.80
C GLU A 108 1.29 6.91 20.30
N ALA A 109 1.13 6.62 19.01
CA ALA A 109 1.70 5.43 18.37
C ALA A 109 3.23 5.42 18.46
N LEU A 110 3.93 6.57 18.44
CA LEU A 110 5.37 6.67 18.75
C LEU A 110 5.70 6.56 20.26
N LYS A 111 4.76 6.89 21.16
CA LYS A 111 4.89 6.77 22.63
C LYS A 111 4.58 5.35 23.10
N GLU A 112 3.62 4.68 22.49
CA GLU A 112 3.36 3.25 22.64
C GLU A 112 4.43 2.45 21.88
N ALA A 113 4.92 2.95 20.75
CA ALA A 113 6.18 2.54 20.14
C ALA A 113 7.42 3.15 20.83
N ALA A 114 7.34 3.51 22.12
CA ALA A 114 8.52 3.69 22.98
C ALA A 114 9.26 2.36 23.22
N TRP A 115 9.22 1.45 22.27
CA TRP A 115 10.25 0.45 22.04
C TRP A 115 11.31 1.03 21.13
N SER A 116 12.31 1.62 21.79
CA SER A 116 13.66 1.81 21.25
C SER A 116 13.73 2.39 19.85
N VAL A 117 13.26 3.63 19.71
CA VAL A 117 13.89 4.51 18.75
C VAL A 117 15.37 4.58 19.15
N VAL A 118 16.24 4.01 18.32
CA VAL A 118 17.68 4.31 18.33
C VAL A 118 17.80 5.76 17.87
N THR A 119 17.39 6.71 18.72
CA THR A 119 17.91 8.06 18.63
C THR A 119 19.37 7.93 19.02
N GLY A 120 20.26 8.28 18.09
CA GLY A 120 21.70 8.26 18.31
C GLY A 120 22.07 8.93 19.63
N SER A 121 22.31 8.11 20.63
CA SER A 121 22.91 8.45 21.91
C SER A 121 23.83 7.29 22.26
N THR A 122 25.04 7.68 22.58
CA THR A 122 26.24 6.90 22.81
C THR A 122 26.07 5.96 24.00
N THR A 123 25.40 4.83 23.82
CA THR A 123 25.67 3.63 24.64
C THR A 123 25.09 2.40 23.96
N GLY A 124 25.98 1.47 23.60
CA GLY A 124 25.65 0.26 22.88
C GLY A 124 24.66 -0.62 23.62
N LYS A 125 23.39 -0.58 23.20
CA LYS A 125 22.49 -1.73 23.23
C LYS A 125 21.80 -1.82 21.87
N ARG A 126 22.44 -2.55 20.95
CA ARG A 126 21.78 -3.09 19.75
C ARG A 126 20.55 -3.84 20.24
N LEU A 127 19.37 -3.50 19.73
CA LEU A 127 18.21 -4.35 19.98
C LEU A 127 18.53 -5.75 19.50
N ALA A 128 18.31 -6.69 20.41
CA ALA A 128 18.29 -8.11 20.12
C ALA A 128 17.47 -8.34 18.84
N SER A 129 18.00 -9.20 17.97
CA SER A 129 17.48 -9.58 16.66
C SER A 129 15.96 -9.73 16.62
N LYS A 130 15.22 -8.65 16.33
CA LYS A 130 13.83 -8.76 15.88
C LYS A 130 13.88 -9.43 14.52
N SER A 131 13.20 -10.56 14.36
CA SER A 131 13.10 -11.26 13.08
C SER A 131 12.59 -10.28 12.04
N ILE A 132 13.43 -9.93 11.07
CA ILE A 132 13.02 -9.16 9.89
C ILE A 132 11.82 -9.88 9.29
N ALA A 133 10.69 -9.18 9.15
CA ALA A 133 9.56 -9.76 8.44
C ALA A 133 9.96 -9.94 6.99
N THR A 134 9.74 -11.15 6.48
CA THR A 134 10.05 -11.52 5.09
C THR A 134 9.04 -10.95 4.09
N TYR A 135 7.97 -10.29 4.57
CA TYR A 135 6.90 -9.72 3.75
C TYR A 135 6.97 -8.20 3.70
N VAL A 136 6.58 -7.62 2.56
CA VAL A 136 6.44 -6.19 2.33
C VAL A 136 5.08 -5.96 1.68
N PRO A 137 4.17 -5.20 2.32
CA PRO A 137 2.89 -4.87 1.70
C PRO A 137 3.07 -3.90 0.53
N LEU A 138 2.61 -4.29 -0.65
CA LEU A 138 2.77 -3.54 -1.90
C LEU A 138 1.51 -2.77 -2.35
N HIS A 139 0.35 -3.10 -1.79
CA HIS A 139 -0.94 -2.50 -2.16
C HIS A 139 -1.71 -2.05 -0.91
N LEU A 140 -1.20 -1.04 -0.21
CA LEU A 140 -1.93 -0.40 0.90
C LEU A 140 -2.71 0.81 0.38
N ARG A 141 -3.98 0.91 0.77
CA ARG A 141 -4.76 2.14 0.58
C ARG A 141 -4.70 2.99 1.84
N THR A 142 -4.62 4.29 1.67
CA THR A 142 -4.66 5.30 2.72
C THR A 142 -6.05 5.94 2.79
N GLY A 143 -6.30 6.79 3.79
CA GLY A 143 -7.50 7.61 3.88
C GLY A 143 -7.71 8.54 2.67
N TYR A 144 -6.68 8.76 1.84
CA TYR A 144 -6.82 9.49 0.57
C TYR A 144 -7.46 8.68 -0.56
N ALA A 145 -7.72 7.38 -0.35
CA ALA A 145 -8.56 6.57 -1.22
C ALA A 145 -10.07 6.84 -1.04
N PHE A 146 -10.45 7.81 -0.19
CA PHE A 146 -11.81 8.35 0.03
C PHE A 146 -12.90 7.28 0.20
N GLY A 147 -13.12 6.85 1.45
CA GLY A 147 -14.13 5.84 1.78
C GLY A 147 -13.74 4.41 1.39
N ARG A 148 -12.47 4.18 1.03
CA ARG A 148 -11.93 2.86 0.66
C ARG A 148 -10.87 2.32 1.65
N SER A 149 -10.48 3.10 2.66
CA SER A 149 -9.50 2.71 3.68
C SER A 149 -9.65 3.59 4.92
N THR A 150 -9.34 3.02 6.08
CA THR A 150 -9.33 3.71 7.37
C THR A 150 -7.92 4.09 7.84
N MET A 151 -6.87 3.68 7.12
CA MET A 151 -5.49 3.92 7.54
C MET A 151 -5.00 5.28 7.08
N LEU A 152 -4.45 6.10 7.97
CA LEU A 152 -3.78 7.32 7.55
C LEU A 152 -2.43 7.00 6.88
N ALA A 153 -2.01 7.83 5.92
CA ALA A 153 -0.73 7.64 5.22
C ALA A 153 0.47 7.65 6.19
N GLU A 154 0.40 8.40 7.29
CA GLU A 154 1.44 8.44 8.33
C GLU A 154 1.46 7.18 9.22
N GLU A 155 0.30 6.54 9.42
CA GLU A 155 0.14 5.37 10.31
C GLU A 155 0.70 4.10 9.67
N ILE A 156 0.58 3.97 8.35
CA ILE A 156 1.07 2.82 7.59
C ILE A 156 2.54 2.52 7.89
N ALA A 157 3.37 3.57 8.03
CA ALA A 157 4.78 3.38 8.34
C ALA A 157 5.00 2.76 9.72
N VAL A 158 4.22 3.16 10.72
CA VAL A 158 4.31 2.64 12.08
C VAL A 158 3.80 1.21 12.12
N LEU A 159 2.64 0.94 11.51
CA LEU A 159 2.04 -0.39 11.41
C LEU A 159 2.99 -1.38 10.72
N ALA A 160 3.58 -0.99 9.58
CA ALA A 160 4.55 -1.81 8.87
C ALA A 160 5.82 -2.04 9.70
N GLY A 161 6.34 -1.02 10.38
CA GLY A 161 7.48 -1.16 11.29
C GLY A 161 7.21 -2.10 12.47
N HIS A 162 6.01 -2.02 13.07
CA HIS A 162 5.55 -2.93 14.11
C HIS A 162 5.45 -4.37 13.60
N ALA A 163 4.97 -4.54 12.36
CA ALA A 163 4.93 -5.83 11.69
C ALA A 163 6.30 -6.41 11.32
N GLY A 164 7.38 -5.63 11.54
CA GLY A 164 8.75 -6.01 11.20
C GLY A 164 9.07 -5.86 9.71
N CYS A 165 8.19 -5.24 8.92
CA CYS A 165 8.37 -5.03 7.49
C CYS A 165 9.50 -4.03 7.25
N ILE A 166 10.36 -4.32 6.28
CA ILE A 166 11.47 -3.43 5.90
C ILE A 166 11.05 -2.31 4.95
N ALA A 167 9.84 -2.39 4.40
CA ALA A 167 9.28 -1.46 3.45
C ALA A 167 7.74 -1.50 3.49
N ALA A 168 7.10 -0.47 2.94
CA ALA A 168 5.65 -0.43 2.72
C ALA A 168 5.32 0.45 1.50
N CYS A 169 4.37 0.00 0.68
CA CYS A 169 3.89 0.73 -0.49
C CYS A 169 2.46 1.21 -0.32
N ILE A 170 2.24 2.51 -0.49
CA ILE A 170 0.90 3.05 -0.67
C ILE A 170 0.54 3.02 -2.16
N ALA A 171 -0.72 2.71 -2.47
CA ALA A 171 -1.25 2.66 -3.82
C ALA A 171 -2.73 3.07 -3.82
N ASP A 172 -2.99 4.36 -3.58
CA ASP A 172 -4.34 4.91 -3.64
C ASP A 172 -4.85 4.98 -5.08
N PRO A 173 -6.17 4.85 -5.33
CA PRO A 173 -6.73 4.95 -6.68
C PRO A 173 -6.54 6.33 -7.29
N HIS A 174 -5.88 6.38 -8.45
CA HIS A 174 -5.59 7.59 -9.21
C HIS A 174 -5.07 8.77 -8.34
N SER A 175 -4.24 8.48 -7.35
CA SER A 175 -3.83 9.45 -6.34
C SER A 175 -2.43 9.19 -5.80
N LEU A 176 -1.70 10.28 -5.58
CA LEU A 176 -0.39 10.32 -4.91
C LEU A 176 -0.41 11.27 -3.71
N ILE A 177 -1.60 11.67 -3.23
CA ILE A 177 -1.76 12.71 -2.20
C ILE A 177 -1.02 12.33 -0.91
N GLY A 178 -1.12 11.07 -0.48
CA GLY A 178 -0.46 10.56 0.73
C GLY A 178 1.05 10.33 0.60
N ALA A 179 1.65 10.52 -0.58
CA ALA A 179 3.05 10.14 -0.81
C ALA A 179 4.04 10.87 0.10
N VAL A 180 3.86 12.18 0.28
CA VAL A 180 4.78 12.99 1.10
C VAL A 180 4.69 12.61 2.58
N GLU A 181 3.47 12.40 3.08
CA GLU A 181 3.21 12.00 4.46
C GLU A 181 3.82 10.61 4.75
N HIS A 182 3.54 9.65 3.88
CA HIS A 182 4.06 8.28 3.95
C HIS A 182 5.59 8.25 3.92
N VAL A 183 6.23 8.96 2.98
CA VAL A 183 7.69 9.01 2.86
C VAL A 183 8.33 9.62 4.11
N LYS A 184 7.75 10.69 4.66
CA LYS A 184 8.23 11.31 5.91
C LYS A 184 8.05 10.39 7.10
N ALA A 185 6.94 9.65 7.18
CA ALA A 185 6.68 8.70 8.25
C ALA A 185 7.64 7.50 8.18
N CYS A 186 7.79 6.87 7.01
CA CYS A 186 8.74 5.78 6.76
C CYS A 186 10.18 6.16 7.15
N LYS A 187 10.62 7.36 6.76
CA LYS A 187 11.96 7.86 7.12
C LYS A 187 12.17 7.98 8.63
N ARG A 188 11.13 8.36 9.38
CA ARG A 188 11.20 8.47 10.85
C ARG A 188 11.24 7.10 11.54
N VAL A 189 10.50 6.14 11.02
CA VAL A 189 10.43 4.76 11.55
C VAL A 189 11.64 3.92 11.10
N GLY A 190 12.30 4.30 10.01
CA GLY A 190 13.47 3.59 9.47
C GLY A 190 13.14 2.46 8.50
N ILE A 191 11.96 2.49 7.88
CA ILE A 191 11.56 1.54 6.82
C ILE A 191 11.64 2.22 5.43
N LYS A 192 11.79 1.43 4.37
CA LYS A 192 11.86 1.94 2.99
C LYS A 192 10.47 2.34 2.50
N PRO A 193 10.23 3.61 2.14
CA PRO A 193 8.98 3.99 1.50
C PRO A 193 8.96 3.50 0.04
N LEU A 194 7.83 2.93 -0.35
CA LEU A 194 7.46 2.68 -1.74
C LEU A 194 6.21 3.51 -2.05
N VAL A 195 6.13 4.05 -3.27
CA VAL A 195 5.04 4.92 -3.70
C VAL A 195 4.50 4.40 -5.02
N GLY A 196 3.20 4.12 -5.02
CA GLY A 196 2.46 3.69 -6.19
C GLY A 196 1.06 4.30 -6.22
N THR A 197 0.25 3.86 -7.17
CA THR A 197 -1.17 4.20 -7.30
C THR A 197 -1.86 3.07 -8.06
N SER A 198 -3.14 2.83 -7.80
CA SER A 198 -3.95 1.96 -8.64
C SER A 198 -4.59 2.76 -9.78
N ILE A 199 -4.61 2.19 -10.98
CA ILE A 199 -5.16 2.79 -12.19
C ILE A 199 -6.25 1.87 -12.73
N GLU A 200 -7.50 2.35 -12.69
CA GLU A 200 -8.66 1.66 -13.26
C GLU A 200 -8.61 1.68 -14.78
N LEU A 201 -8.92 0.55 -15.40
CA LEU A 201 -8.98 0.39 -16.86
C LEU A 201 -10.42 0.56 -17.37
N PRO A 202 -10.62 1.03 -18.62
CA PRO A 202 -11.94 1.15 -19.23
C PRO A 202 -12.72 -0.18 -19.29
N GLU A 203 -12.01 -1.29 -19.44
CA GLU A 203 -12.56 -2.65 -19.46
C GLU A 203 -12.91 -3.16 -18.05
N GLY A 204 -12.56 -2.39 -17.02
CA GLY A 204 -12.80 -2.66 -15.62
C GLY A 204 -11.62 -3.32 -14.91
N GLY A 205 -11.53 -3.03 -13.61
CA GLY A 205 -10.46 -3.50 -12.74
C GLY A 205 -9.28 -2.52 -12.73
N GLU A 206 -8.41 -2.65 -11.73
CA GLU A 206 -7.30 -1.72 -11.52
C GLU A 206 -5.95 -2.42 -11.53
N LEU A 207 -4.96 -1.77 -12.15
CA LEU A 207 -3.55 -2.18 -12.08
C LEU A 207 -2.85 -1.37 -11.00
N VAL A 208 -1.93 -1.98 -10.24
CA VAL A 208 -1.10 -1.25 -9.27
C VAL A 208 0.23 -0.92 -9.90
N LEU A 209 0.54 0.38 -9.99
CA LEU A 209 1.79 0.86 -10.56
C LEU A 209 2.68 1.45 -9.47
N ILE A 210 3.93 0.98 -9.37
CA ILE A 210 4.90 1.40 -8.34
C ILE A 210 6.10 2.06 -9.00
N ALA A 211 6.49 3.24 -8.51
CA ALA A 211 7.67 3.94 -8.99
C ALA A 211 8.97 3.27 -8.51
N LYS A 212 9.85 2.90 -9.45
CA LYS A 212 11.18 2.33 -9.11
C LYS A 212 12.15 3.38 -8.58
N ASN A 213 12.04 4.59 -9.11
CA ASN A 213 12.97 5.70 -8.88
C ASN A 213 12.25 7.05 -9.07
N LYS A 214 13.00 8.15 -9.03
CA LYS A 214 12.47 9.50 -9.16
C LYS A 214 11.82 9.77 -10.53
N ASP A 215 12.35 9.18 -11.59
CA ASP A 215 11.81 9.33 -12.94
C ASP A 215 10.54 8.50 -13.10
N GLY A 216 10.49 7.31 -12.52
CA GLY A 216 9.26 6.53 -12.35
C GLY A 216 8.18 7.31 -11.60
N TYR A 217 8.52 7.99 -10.50
CA TYR A 217 7.55 8.82 -9.77
C TYR A 217 7.04 10.00 -10.63
N ARG A 218 7.90 10.60 -11.46
CA ARG A 218 7.52 11.65 -12.41
C ARG A 218 6.56 11.12 -13.47
N ASN A 219 6.83 9.94 -14.03
CA ASN A 219 5.96 9.29 -15.01
C ASN A 219 4.62 8.90 -14.37
N LEU A 220 4.63 8.35 -13.16
CA LEU A 220 3.43 8.05 -12.39
C LEU A 220 2.57 9.29 -12.13
N SER A 221 3.21 10.41 -11.75
CA SER A 221 2.50 11.68 -11.54
C SER A 221 1.87 12.23 -12.81
N ARG A 222 2.55 12.09 -13.95
CA ARG A 222 2.03 12.48 -15.28
C ARG A 222 0.87 11.59 -15.69
N LEU A 223 0.98 10.28 -15.50
CA LEU A 223 -0.09 9.31 -15.76
C LEU A 223 -1.34 9.64 -14.96
N VAL A 224 -1.21 9.85 -13.64
CA VAL A 224 -2.35 10.25 -12.80
C VAL A 224 -2.98 11.53 -13.34
N THR A 225 -2.17 12.54 -13.67
CA THR A 225 -2.66 13.80 -14.24
C THR A 225 -3.40 13.58 -15.56
N ALA A 226 -2.88 12.75 -16.46
CA ALA A 226 -3.51 12.43 -17.74
C ALA A 226 -4.85 11.70 -17.57
N CYS A 227 -4.95 10.80 -16.58
CA CYS A 227 -6.21 10.13 -16.24
C CYS A 227 -7.27 11.12 -15.74
N HIS A 228 -6.88 12.12 -14.93
CA HIS A 228 -7.81 13.14 -14.41
C HIS A 228 -8.20 14.19 -15.45
N LEU A 229 -7.26 14.62 -16.31
CA LEU A 229 -7.52 15.66 -17.31
C LEU A 229 -8.26 15.15 -18.55
N GLY A 230 -8.09 13.87 -18.87
CA GLY A 230 -8.70 13.26 -20.04
C GLY A 230 -10.15 12.82 -19.84
N GLU A 231 -10.66 12.88 -18.61
CA GLU A 231 -11.97 12.34 -18.23
C GLU A 231 -12.82 13.37 -17.45
N PRO A 232 -14.15 13.15 -17.33
CA PRO A 232 -14.99 13.99 -16.49
C PRO A 232 -14.49 14.06 -15.04
N ARG A 233 -14.72 15.20 -14.40
CA ARG A 233 -14.34 15.43 -13.01
C ARG A 233 -14.84 14.29 -12.11
N SER A 234 -13.94 13.78 -11.25
CA SER A 234 -14.16 12.68 -10.31
C SER A 234 -14.22 11.27 -10.93
N PHE A 235 -14.06 11.14 -12.24
CA PHE A 235 -14.06 9.85 -12.95
C PHE A 235 -12.75 9.63 -13.70
N ALA A 236 -11.62 9.79 -12.99
CA ALA A 236 -10.32 9.51 -13.57
C ALA A 236 -10.27 8.06 -14.05
N LEU A 237 -9.78 7.86 -15.27
CA LEU A 237 -9.72 6.55 -15.90
C LEU A 237 -8.41 6.40 -16.66
N GLY A 238 -7.84 5.20 -16.61
CA GLY A 238 -6.71 4.84 -17.43
C GLY A 238 -7.10 4.71 -18.91
N SER A 239 -6.09 4.61 -19.75
CA SER A 239 -6.25 4.05 -21.10
C SER A 239 -4.93 3.43 -21.48
N TRP A 240 -4.96 2.44 -22.38
CA TRP A 240 -3.73 1.79 -22.82
C TRP A 240 -2.70 2.76 -23.41
N ALA A 241 -3.17 3.76 -24.16
CA ALA A 241 -2.28 4.81 -24.70
C ALA A 241 -1.62 5.63 -23.58
N ARG A 242 -2.36 6.00 -22.52
CA ARG A 242 -1.82 6.73 -21.35
C ARG A 242 -0.80 5.86 -20.59
N LEU A 243 -1.09 4.57 -20.42
CA LEU A 243 -0.19 3.62 -19.77
C LEU A 243 1.12 3.46 -20.55
N GLU A 244 1.02 3.26 -21.86
CA GLU A 244 2.16 3.14 -22.78
C GLU A 244 3.05 4.39 -22.73
N GLU A 245 2.45 5.58 -22.84
CA GLU A 245 3.17 6.87 -22.84
C GLU A 245 3.94 7.13 -21.53
N HIS A 246 3.45 6.62 -20.40
CA HIS A 246 4.00 6.91 -19.07
C HIS A 246 4.53 5.66 -18.34
N SER A 247 4.89 4.62 -19.09
CA SER A 247 5.29 3.30 -18.58
C SER A 247 6.70 3.23 -17.99
N GLN A 248 7.60 4.13 -18.39
CA GLN A 248 9.02 4.05 -18.04
C GLN A 248 9.26 4.12 -16.53
N ASP A 249 10.21 3.31 -16.05
CA ASP A 249 10.62 3.23 -14.64
C ASP A 249 9.52 2.84 -13.64
N LEU A 250 8.46 2.17 -14.12
CA LEU A 250 7.38 1.63 -13.29
C LEU A 250 7.48 0.10 -13.16
N ILE A 251 6.97 -0.39 -12.03
CA ILE A 251 6.59 -1.79 -11.80
C ILE A 251 5.07 -1.87 -11.89
N CYS A 252 4.55 -2.91 -12.54
CA CYS A 252 3.13 -3.18 -12.68
C CYS A 252 2.78 -4.47 -11.93
N LEU A 253 1.78 -4.38 -11.05
CA LEU A 253 1.13 -5.51 -10.41
C LEU A 253 -0.29 -5.64 -10.96
N THR A 254 -0.78 -6.87 -11.10
CA THR A 254 -2.03 -7.15 -11.81
C THR A 254 -3.31 -6.75 -11.06
N GLY A 255 -3.23 -6.32 -9.80
CA GLY A 255 -4.34 -5.79 -9.02
C GLY A 255 -5.07 -6.78 -8.11
N GLY A 256 -4.72 -8.07 -8.18
CA GLY A 256 -5.41 -9.15 -7.46
C GLY A 256 -6.90 -9.22 -7.81
N ASP A 257 -7.75 -9.41 -6.81
CA ASP A 257 -9.22 -9.46 -6.84
C ASP A 257 -9.85 -8.22 -7.49
N LEU A 258 -9.20 -7.07 -7.34
CA LEU A 258 -9.64 -5.82 -7.96
C LEU A 258 -9.10 -5.65 -9.38
N GLY A 259 -8.19 -6.52 -9.79
CA GLY A 259 -7.47 -6.48 -11.05
C GLY A 259 -8.25 -7.01 -12.25
N PRO A 260 -7.90 -6.57 -13.47
CA PRO A 260 -8.48 -7.09 -14.71
C PRO A 260 -8.13 -8.56 -14.96
N LEU A 261 -6.98 -9.05 -14.48
CA LEU A 261 -6.52 -10.41 -14.74
C LEU A 261 -7.41 -11.46 -14.05
N ASP A 262 -7.64 -11.30 -12.75
CA ASP A 262 -8.46 -12.21 -11.96
C ASP A 262 -9.90 -12.24 -12.49
N ARG A 263 -10.43 -11.10 -12.95
CA ARG A 263 -11.76 -11.03 -13.59
C ARG A 263 -11.84 -11.90 -14.85
N LEU A 264 -10.83 -11.87 -15.72
CA LEU A 264 -10.80 -12.69 -16.93
C LEU A 264 -10.74 -14.18 -16.59
N LEU A 265 -9.90 -14.56 -15.62
CA LEU A 265 -9.79 -15.94 -15.15
C LEU A 265 -11.09 -16.44 -14.50
N ILE A 266 -11.75 -15.61 -13.69
CA ILE A 266 -13.07 -15.92 -13.10
C ILE A 266 -14.13 -16.11 -14.19
N ALA A 267 -14.09 -15.31 -15.26
CA ALA A 267 -14.97 -15.45 -16.41
C ALA A 267 -14.65 -16.67 -17.30
N GLY A 268 -13.53 -17.36 -17.06
CA GLY A 268 -13.05 -18.48 -17.86
C GLY A 268 -12.36 -18.07 -19.17
N ASP A 269 -12.05 -16.78 -19.35
CA ASP A 269 -11.37 -16.23 -20.52
C ASP A 269 -9.85 -16.33 -20.36
N ASN A 270 -9.33 -17.56 -20.54
CA ASN A 270 -7.90 -17.84 -20.40
C ASN A 270 -7.05 -17.18 -21.50
N ASP A 271 -7.60 -17.04 -22.71
CA ASP A 271 -6.90 -16.42 -23.83
C ASP A 271 -6.79 -14.90 -23.59
N GLY A 272 -7.89 -14.25 -23.18
CA GLY A 272 -7.86 -12.85 -22.78
C GLY A 272 -6.94 -12.58 -21.59
N ALA A 273 -6.91 -13.47 -20.59
CA ALA A 273 -5.99 -13.36 -19.46
C ALA A 273 -4.52 -13.43 -19.90
N ARG A 274 -4.19 -14.32 -20.84
CA ARG A 274 -2.86 -14.41 -21.42
C ARG A 274 -2.49 -13.16 -22.21
N ASP A 275 -3.39 -12.69 -23.08
CA ASP A 275 -3.17 -11.52 -23.93
C ASP A 275 -2.98 -10.25 -23.09
N LEU A 276 -3.73 -10.11 -22.00
CA LEU A 276 -3.55 -9.04 -21.03
C LEU A 276 -2.13 -9.04 -20.44
N VAL A 277 -1.64 -10.17 -19.95
CA VAL A 277 -0.28 -10.24 -19.37
C VAL A 277 0.78 -9.98 -20.43
N CYS A 278 0.62 -10.51 -21.65
CA CYS A 278 1.51 -10.22 -22.78
C CYS A 278 1.57 -8.72 -23.07
N ARG A 279 0.43 -8.04 -23.10
CA ARG A 279 0.37 -6.59 -23.29
C ARG A 279 1.07 -5.82 -22.17
N LEU A 280 0.86 -6.22 -20.92
CA LEU A 280 1.57 -5.61 -19.79
C LEU A 280 3.09 -5.81 -19.89
N ILE A 281 3.54 -6.99 -20.36
CA ILE A 281 4.95 -7.28 -20.61
C ILE A 281 5.51 -6.37 -21.71
N GLU A 282 4.77 -6.11 -22.77
CA GLU A 282 5.18 -5.19 -23.85
C GLU A 282 5.34 -3.75 -23.32
N ILE A 283 4.42 -3.30 -22.46
CA ILE A 283 4.42 -1.94 -21.91
C ILE A 283 5.53 -1.74 -20.88
N TYR A 284 5.60 -2.61 -19.87
CA TYR A 284 6.45 -2.40 -18.70
C TYR A 284 7.76 -3.19 -18.76
N GLY A 285 7.85 -4.18 -19.65
CA GLY A 285 8.94 -5.15 -19.69
C GLY A 285 8.74 -6.29 -18.69
N LYS A 286 9.09 -7.50 -19.13
CA LYS A 286 8.87 -8.75 -18.39
C LYS A 286 9.35 -8.76 -16.94
N GLN A 287 10.49 -8.12 -16.63
CA GLN A 287 11.05 -8.06 -15.27
C GLN A 287 10.29 -7.12 -14.32
N ASN A 288 9.31 -6.39 -14.85
CA ASN A 288 8.59 -5.34 -14.15
C ASN A 288 7.09 -5.62 -14.04
N VAL A 289 6.65 -6.80 -14.49
CA VAL A 289 5.26 -7.25 -14.38
C VAL A 289 5.21 -8.39 -13.38
N TYR A 290 4.33 -8.27 -12.40
CA TYR A 290 4.14 -9.28 -11.36
C TYR A 290 2.67 -9.64 -11.27
N LEU A 291 2.38 -10.95 -11.30
CA LEU A 291 1.02 -11.46 -11.10
C LEU A 291 0.75 -11.49 -9.60
N GLU A 292 -0.19 -10.68 -9.14
CA GLU A 292 -0.63 -10.71 -7.75
C GLU A 292 -1.42 -11.97 -7.50
N VAL A 293 -1.01 -12.72 -6.48
CA VAL A 293 -1.74 -13.86 -5.96
C VAL A 293 -2.15 -13.50 -4.55
N GLU A 294 -3.45 -13.44 -4.32
CA GLU A 294 -4.00 -13.21 -3.00
C GLU A 294 -4.90 -14.36 -2.55
N ARG A 295 -5.30 -14.31 -1.28
CA ARG A 295 -6.10 -15.36 -0.66
C ARG A 295 -7.18 -14.74 0.20
N SER A 296 -8.13 -14.10 -0.47
CA SER A 296 -9.21 -13.29 0.10
C SER A 296 -10.39 -14.09 0.66
N PHE A 297 -10.21 -15.37 0.98
CA PHE A 297 -11.28 -16.29 1.43
C PHE A 297 -12.50 -16.42 0.52
N LEU A 298 -12.48 -15.82 -0.68
CA LEU A 298 -13.53 -16.01 -1.67
C LEU A 298 -13.47 -17.45 -2.24
N PRO A 299 -14.63 -18.09 -2.51
CA PRO A 299 -14.69 -19.52 -2.85
C PRO A 299 -13.83 -19.93 -4.07
N TRP A 300 -13.68 -19.04 -5.04
CA TRP A 300 -12.94 -19.30 -6.29
C TRP A 300 -11.42 -19.10 -6.17
N MET A 301 -10.92 -18.50 -5.09
CA MET A 301 -9.51 -18.05 -5.00
C MET A 301 -8.49 -19.18 -5.06
N LEU A 302 -8.82 -20.36 -4.55
CA LEU A 302 -7.91 -21.51 -4.65
C LEU A 302 -7.74 -21.96 -6.11
N SER A 303 -8.78 -21.87 -6.92
CA SER A 303 -8.73 -22.19 -8.35
C SER A 303 -8.00 -21.10 -9.11
N ILE A 304 -8.38 -19.83 -8.91
CA ILE A 304 -7.76 -18.68 -9.56
C ILE A 304 -6.28 -18.57 -9.21
N GLY A 305 -5.92 -18.74 -7.94
CA GLY A 305 -4.52 -18.74 -7.50
C GLY A 305 -3.66 -19.82 -8.17
N ARG A 306 -4.22 -21.00 -8.47
CA ARG A 306 -3.51 -22.03 -9.25
C ARG A 306 -3.34 -21.61 -10.71
N GLN A 307 -4.41 -21.10 -11.33
CA GLN A 307 -4.36 -20.62 -12.72
C GLN A 307 -3.36 -19.46 -12.87
N LEU A 308 -3.30 -18.53 -11.91
CA LEU A 308 -2.32 -17.44 -11.87
C LEU A 308 -0.88 -17.98 -11.80
N GLN A 309 -0.63 -19.00 -10.97
CA GLN A 309 0.69 -19.64 -10.88
C GLN A 309 1.08 -20.38 -12.17
N GLU A 310 0.13 -21.07 -12.80
CA GLU A 310 0.33 -21.74 -14.09
C GLU A 310 0.62 -20.72 -15.20
N LEU A 311 -0.18 -19.65 -15.29
CA LEU A 311 0.02 -18.56 -16.24
C LEU A 311 1.37 -17.87 -16.03
N ALA A 312 1.72 -17.58 -14.77
CA ALA A 312 3.02 -17.01 -14.41
C ALA A 312 4.17 -17.90 -14.88
N SER A 313 4.05 -19.21 -14.67
CA SER A 313 5.05 -20.20 -15.10
C SER A 313 5.15 -20.30 -16.63
N HIS A 314 4.03 -20.28 -17.34
CA HIS A 314 4.01 -20.36 -18.81
C HIS A 314 4.59 -19.12 -19.49
N LEU A 315 4.35 -17.93 -18.92
CA LEU A 315 4.88 -16.67 -19.44
C LEU A 315 6.25 -16.30 -18.85
N ASP A 316 6.72 -17.09 -17.87
CA ASP A 316 7.95 -16.89 -17.12
C ASP A 316 8.02 -15.48 -16.47
N VAL A 317 6.87 -15.05 -15.95
CA VAL A 317 6.72 -13.86 -15.09
C VAL A 317 6.64 -14.28 -13.64
N GLN A 318 6.98 -13.36 -12.73
CA GLN A 318 6.95 -13.67 -11.30
C GLN A 318 5.56 -13.45 -10.72
N ALA A 319 5.13 -14.39 -9.88
CA ALA A 319 3.99 -14.18 -8.99
C ALA A 319 4.44 -13.53 -7.68
N VAL A 320 3.64 -12.64 -7.12
CA VAL A 320 3.89 -11.98 -5.83
C VAL A 320 2.68 -12.14 -4.92
N ALA A 321 2.90 -12.32 -3.62
CA ALA A 321 1.82 -12.28 -2.64
C ALA A 321 1.28 -10.84 -2.56
N GLY A 322 0.04 -10.66 -3.01
CA GLY A 322 -0.60 -9.35 -3.18
C GLY A 322 -1.86 -9.21 -2.34
N GLY A 323 -2.72 -8.30 -2.80
CA GLY A 323 -4.01 -8.02 -2.21
C GLY A 323 -4.08 -6.67 -1.53
N VAL A 324 -5.24 -6.04 -1.64
CA VAL A 324 -5.47 -4.69 -1.12
C VAL A 324 -5.60 -4.70 0.40
N ILE A 325 -4.78 -3.90 1.07
CA ILE A 325 -4.88 -3.71 2.52
C ILE A 325 -5.53 -2.35 2.78
N THR A 326 -6.69 -2.37 3.43
CA THR A 326 -7.56 -1.20 3.65
C THR A 326 -7.74 -0.87 5.14
N HIS A 327 -7.39 -1.78 6.03
CA HIS A 327 -7.57 -1.63 7.47
C HIS A 327 -6.34 -2.17 8.20
N PRO A 328 -5.99 -1.60 9.37
CA PRO A 328 -4.83 -2.03 10.14
C PRO A 328 -5.05 -3.38 10.83
N ARG A 329 -6.32 -3.69 11.14
CA ARG A 329 -6.72 -4.93 11.80
C ARG A 329 -8.00 -5.47 11.20
N PRO A 330 -8.24 -6.78 11.33
CA PRO A 330 -9.42 -7.39 10.75
C PRO A 330 -10.76 -6.96 11.38
N ASP A 331 -10.77 -6.64 12.68
CA ASP A 331 -11.92 -6.14 13.44
C ASP A 331 -12.39 -4.73 13.01
N HIS A 332 -11.57 -4.02 12.23
CA HIS A 332 -11.95 -2.73 11.63
C HIS A 332 -12.74 -2.89 10.32
N PHE A 333 -13.03 -4.12 9.89
CA PHE A 333 -13.86 -4.41 8.72
C PHE A 333 -15.30 -4.78 9.14
N PRO A 334 -16.34 -4.23 8.49
CA PRO A 334 -16.29 -3.20 7.44
C PRO A 334 -16.05 -1.81 8.03
N ALA A 335 -15.27 -0.98 7.33
CA ALA A 335 -15.28 0.46 7.58
C ALA A 335 -16.66 1.00 7.19
N GLN A 336 -17.46 1.34 8.20
CA GLN A 336 -18.73 2.05 8.03
C GLN A 336 -18.52 3.55 8.07
#